data_AF-A0A453EX25-F1
#
_entry.id   AF-A0A453EX25-F1
#
_cell.length_a   1.000
_cell.length_b   1.000
_cell.length_c   1.000
_cell.angle_alpha   90.00
_cell.angle_beta   90.00
_cell.angle_gamma   90.00
#
_symmetry.space_group_name_H-M   'P 1'
#
loop_
_entity.id
_entity.type
_entity.pdbx_description
1 polymer ?
#
loop_
_entity_poly.entity_id
_entity_poly.type
_entity_poly.pdbx_seq_one_letter_code
_entity_poly.pdbx_strand_id
1 'polypeptide(L)' 'MTMAAEIKNRMASQPAGNASKPATVQMRGQPVAQQNGCCSS' A
#
# COMPACT_ATOMS: atom_id res chain seq x y z
N MET A 1 -17.26 -18.14 10.56
CA MET A 1 -15.80 -17.90 10.53
C MET A 1 -15.45 -17.05 9.32
N THR A 2 -15.77 -15.75 9.35
CA THR A 2 -15.76 -14.92 8.13
C THR A 2 -14.82 -13.72 8.22
N MET A 3 -14.61 -13.15 9.41
CA MET A 3 -13.83 -11.93 9.59
C MET A 3 -12.30 -12.10 9.50
N ALA A 4 -11.74 -13.19 10.01
CA ALA A 4 -10.30 -13.40 9.96
C ALA A 4 -9.80 -13.71 8.53
N ALA A 5 -10.60 -14.42 7.74
CA ALA A 5 -10.24 -14.79 6.37
C ALA A 5 -10.29 -13.58 5.42
N GLU A 6 -11.32 -12.74 5.53
CA GLU A 6 -11.42 -11.50 4.74
C GLU A 6 -10.33 -10.50 5.11
N ILE A 7 -9.96 -10.38 6.40
CA ILE A 7 -8.84 -9.54 6.84
C ILE A 7 -7.51 -10.09 6.30
N LYS A 8 -7.28 -11.40 6.36
CA LYS A 8 -6.09 -12.04 5.77
C LYS A 8 -6.02 -11.80 4.26
N ASN A 9 -7.14 -11.91 3.55
CA ASN A 9 -7.19 -11.64 2.12
C ASN A 9 -6.86 -10.18 1.80
N ARG A 10 -7.40 -9.22 2.56
CA ARG A 10 -7.07 -7.80 2.44
C ARG A 10 -5.60 -7.53 2.74
N MET A 11 -5.05 -8.10 3.82
CA MET A 11 -3.63 -7.95 4.16
C MET A 11 -2.70 -8.58 3.12
N ALA A 12 -3.07 -9.72 2.54
CA ALA A 12 -2.31 -10.37 1.47
C ALA A 12 -2.38 -9.59 0.14
N SER A 13 -3.49 -8.90 -0.12
CA SER A 13 -3.65 -8.05 -1.30
C SER A 13 -2.99 -6.68 -1.18
N GLN A 14 -2.62 -6.27 0.03
CA GLN A 14 -1.85 -5.04 0.22
C GLN A 14 -0.38 -5.30 -0.11
N PRO A 15 0.30 -4.40 -0.82
CA PRO A 15 1.74 -4.48 -1.03
C PRO A 15 2.42 -4.61 0.33
N ALA A 16 3.05 -5.76 0.59
CA ALA A 16 3.80 -5.97 1.82
C ALA A 16 4.81 -4.82 1.98
N GLY A 17 5.05 -4.33 3.20
CA GLY A 17 5.90 -3.16 3.44
C GLY A 17 7.32 -3.24 2.86
N ASN A 18 7.76 -4.43 2.45
CA ASN A 18 9.03 -4.74 1.80
C ASN A 18 8.91 -5.11 0.30
N ALA A 19 7.71 -5.24 -0.25
CA ALA A 19 7.49 -5.45 -1.68
C ALA A 19 7.50 -4.08 -2.36
N SER A 20 8.58 -3.82 -3.11
CA SER A 20 8.79 -2.71 -4.05
C SER A 20 7.66 -1.69 -4.10
N LYS A 21 7.67 -0.75 -3.14
CA LYS A 21 6.77 0.40 -3.17
C LYS A 21 6.94 1.09 -4.54
N PRO A 22 5.87 1.33 -5.30
CA PRO A 22 6.00 1.94 -6.61
C PRO A 22 6.58 3.35 -6.45
N ALA A 23 7.64 3.66 -7.21
CA ALA A 23 8.32 4.95 -7.11
C ALA A 23 7.39 6.15 -7.38
N THR A 24 6.29 5.92 -8.11
CA THR A 24 5.23 6.90 -8.34
C THR A 24 3.85 6.31 -8.12
N VAL A 25 2.93 7.09 -7.56
CA VAL A 25 1.50 6.77 -7.41
C VAL A 25 0.67 7.66 -8.32
N GLN A 26 -0.36 7.11 -8.96
CA GLN A 26 -1.23 7.89 -9.84
C GLN A 26 -2.29 8.61 -9.00
N MET A 27 -2.14 9.91 -8.83
CA MET A 27 -3.09 10.77 -8.13
C MET A 27 -3.85 11.59 -9.17
N ARG A 28 -5.16 11.34 -9.32
CA ARG A 28 -6.02 12.03 -10.31
C ARG A 28 -5.50 11.95 -11.75
N GLY A 29 -4.86 10.83 -12.12
CA GLY A 29 -4.28 10.62 -13.45
C GLY A 29 -2.88 11.21 -13.64
N GLN A 30 -2.31 11.88 -12.63
CA GLN A 30 -0.94 12.37 -12.67
C GLN A 30 -0.03 11.46 -11.82
N PRO A 31 1.10 10.97 -12.37
CA PRO A 31 2.09 10.23 -11.59
C PRO A 31 2.79 11.19 -10.62
N VAL A 32 2.70 10.90 -9.33
CA VAL A 32 3.33 11.67 -8.24
C VAL A 32 4.36 10.78 -7.57
N ALA A 33 5.58 11.28 -7.37
CA ALA A 33 6.63 10.54 -6.69
C ALA A 33 6.25 10.23 -5.23
N GLN A 34 6.47 8.99 -4.81
CA GLN A 34 6.14 8.58 -3.46
C GLN A 34 7.23 9.09 -2.50
N GLN A 35 6.90 10.11 -1.70
CA GLN A 35 7.82 10.66 -0.70
C GLN A 35 7.82 9.75 0.55
N ASN A 36 8.98 9.18 0.88
CA ASN A 36 9.14 8.18 1.94
C ASN A 36 9.32 8.79 3.35
N GLY A 37 8.78 9.98 3.63
CA GLY A 37 9.15 10.77 4.82
C GLY A 37 8.02 11.42 5.62
N CYS A 38 6.75 11.19 5.27
CA CYS A 38 5.63 11.91 5.91
C CYS A 38 5.06 11.20 7.17
N CYS A 39 5.44 9.93 7.43
CA CYS A 39 4.89 9.13 8.52
C CYS A 39 5.99 8.44 9.36
N SER A 40 6.99 9.20 9.81
CA SER A 40 7.91 8.75 10.85
C SER A 40 7.41 9.23 12.21
N SER A 41 6.83 8.27 12.97
CA SER A 41 6.25 8.31 14.33
C SER A 41 5.14 9.31 14.63
#